data_AF-A0A2U2XAU4-F1
#
_entry.id   AF-A0A2U2XAU4-F1
#
_cell.length_a   1.000
_cell.length_b   1.000
_cell.length_c   1.000
_cell.angle_alpha   90.00
_cell.angle_beta   90.00
_cell.angle_gamma   90.00
#
_symmetry.space_group_name_H-M   'P 1'
#
loop_
_entity.id
_entity.type
_entity.pdbx_description
1 polymer ?
#
loop_
_entity_poly.entity_id
_entity_poly.type
_entity_poly.pdbx_seq_one_letter_code
_entity_poly.pdbx_strand_id
1 'polypeptide(L)'
;MECNSFIGLLRIDFKGGHKNPTMISDKLPKFLVPFAGKWIKPTEPHMHIYVEGYKALVWAIPLIESDFPIKDLKHPSDLSDLILNFGKKINLISKINIQSAII
;
A
#
# COMPACT_ATOMS: atom_id res chain seq x y z
N MET A 1 6.73 0.13 -30.00
CA MET A 1 7.38 0.84 -28.88
C MET A 1 6.93 0.15 -27.61
N GLU A 2 7.80 -0.64 -26.99
CA GLU A 2 7.48 -1.26 -25.70
C GLU A 2 7.62 -0.20 -24.61
N CYS A 3 6.51 0.13 -23.96
CA CYS A 3 6.53 0.95 -22.74
C CYS A 3 7.09 0.10 -21.60
N ASN A 4 8.41 0.07 -21.45
CA ASN A 4 9.09 -0.39 -20.23
C ASN A 4 8.90 0.61 -19.08
N SER A 5 7.65 1.00 -18.81
CA SER A 5 7.32 1.80 -17.63
C SER A 5 7.21 0.87 -16.44
N PHE A 6 8.22 0.88 -15.57
CA PHE A 6 8.14 0.26 -14.25
C PHE A 6 7.11 1.02 -13.40
N ILE A 7 5.85 0.62 -13.47
CA ILE A 7 4.75 1.25 -12.74
C ILE A 7 4.44 0.42 -11.50
N GLY A 8 4.60 1.03 -10.32
CA GLY A 8 4.10 0.48 -9.07
C GLY A 8 2.58 0.62 -8.98
N LEU A 9 1.89 -0.48 -8.68
CA LEU A 9 0.42 -0.52 -8.57
C LEU A 9 -0.05 -0.38 -7.11
N LEU A 10 0.59 -1.11 -6.20
CA LEU A 10 0.26 -1.17 -4.79
C LEU A 10 1.55 -1.30 -3.98
N ARG A 11 1.63 -0.61 -2.84
CA ARG A 11 2.73 -0.76 -1.87
C ARG A 11 2.17 -0.57 -0.46
N ILE A 12 2.71 -1.31 0.51
CA ILE A 12 2.36 -1.17 1.93
C ILE A 12 3.61 -0.79 2.70
N ASP A 13 3.53 0.32 3.43
CA ASP A 13 4.63 0.87 4.21
C ASP A 13 4.21 0.90 5.68
N PHE A 14 4.98 0.24 6.55
CA PHE A 14 4.77 0.28 8.02
C PHE A 14 5.52 1.42 8.69
N LYS A 15 6.41 2.09 7.95
CA LYS A 15 7.16 3.29 8.34
C LYS A 15 7.40 4.15 7.11
N GLY A 16 7.56 5.45 7.33
CA GLY A 16 7.80 6.43 6.27
C GLY A 16 6.70 7.47 6.23
N GLY A 17 7.08 8.74 6.12
CA GLY A 17 6.10 9.83 6.02
C GLY A 17 5.66 10.01 4.58
N HIS A 18 4.43 10.47 4.37
CA HIS A 18 3.91 10.74 3.03
C HIS A 18 2.91 11.90 3.04
N LYS A 19 2.90 12.70 1.98
CA LYS A 19 1.83 13.68 1.72
C LYS A 19 1.10 13.33 0.45
N ASN A 20 -0.20 13.14 0.57
CA ASN A 20 -1.05 13.00 -0.61
C ASN A 20 -1.09 14.32 -1.41
N PRO A 21 -1.26 14.25 -2.74
CA PRO A 21 -1.56 15.42 -3.56
C PRO A 21 -2.79 16.17 -3.02
N THR A 22 -2.79 17.49 -3.15
CA THR A 22 -3.95 18.34 -2.86
C THR A 22 -4.91 18.44 -4.05
N MET A 23 -4.39 18.29 -5.26
CA MET A 23 -5.16 18.40 -6.50
C MET A 23 -5.94 17.11 -6.75
N ILE A 24 -7.27 17.25 -6.82
CA ILE A 24 -8.20 16.16 -7.13
C ILE A 24 -8.49 16.20 -8.63
N SER A 25 -8.24 15.09 -9.32
CA SER A 25 -8.65 14.88 -10.71
C SER A 25 -9.94 14.08 -10.78
N ASP A 26 -10.57 14.10 -11.95
CA ASP A 26 -11.72 13.27 -12.31
C ASP A 26 -11.42 11.77 -12.26
N LYS A 27 -10.14 11.38 -12.40
CA LYS A 27 -9.66 9.99 -12.32
C LYS A 27 -9.43 9.50 -10.90
N LEU A 28 -9.51 10.37 -9.88
CA LEU A 28 -9.32 9.97 -8.49
C LEU A 28 -10.51 9.12 -8.00
N PRO A 29 -10.30 7.88 -7.52
CA PRO A 29 -11.34 7.10 -6.88
C PRO A 29 -11.99 7.86 -5.71
N LYS A 30 -13.33 7.83 -5.63
CA LYS A 30 -14.09 8.59 -4.61
C LYS A 30 -13.65 8.32 -3.18
N PHE A 31 -13.23 7.09 -2.87
CA PHE A 31 -12.77 6.72 -1.52
C PHE A 31 -11.43 7.38 -1.14
N LEU A 32 -10.65 7.89 -2.11
CA LEU A 32 -9.39 8.60 -1.85
C LEU A 32 -9.60 10.11 -1.62
N VAL A 33 -10.74 10.67 -2.03
CA VAL A 33 -11.05 12.11 -1.91
C VAL A 33 -10.90 12.65 -0.48
N PRO A 34 -11.37 11.96 0.58
CA PRO A 34 -11.20 12.45 1.96
C PRO A 34 -9.74 12.58 2.41
N PHE A 35 -8.81 11.94 1.69
CA PHE A 35 -7.39 11.92 2.01
C PHE A 35 -6.57 12.92 1.18
N ALA A 36 -7.20 13.75 0.34
CA ALA A 36 -6.51 14.78 -0.44
C ALA A 36 -5.73 15.73 0.48
N GLY A 37 -4.45 15.94 0.18
CA GLY A 37 -3.55 16.79 0.96
C GLY A 37 -3.18 16.25 2.35
N LYS A 38 -3.70 15.09 2.77
CA LYS A 38 -3.42 14.51 4.09
C LYS A 38 -1.93 14.21 4.24
N TRP A 39 -1.39 14.57 5.41
CA TRP A 39 -0.07 14.16 5.84
C TRP A 39 -0.18 12.86 6.65
N ILE A 40 0.44 11.80 6.14
CA ILE A 40 0.60 10.51 6.82
C ILE A 40 1.91 10.57 7.58
N LYS A 41 1.84 10.33 8.89
CA LYS A 41 3.01 10.46 9.77
C LYS A 41 4.00 9.31 9.54
N PRO A 42 5.31 9.51 9.79
CA PRO A 42 6.30 8.43 9.67
C PRO A 42 6.02 7.16 10.47
N THR A 43 5.21 7.28 11.51
CA THR A 43 4.78 6.21 12.42
C THR A 43 3.43 5.60 12.06
N GLU A 44 2.79 6.05 10.98
CA GLU A 44 1.45 5.63 10.57
C GLU A 44 1.58 4.66 9.38
N PRO A 45 1.30 3.36 9.59
CA PRO A 45 1.28 2.40 8.49
C PRO A 45 0.24 2.80 7.44
N HIS A 46 0.59 2.70 6.16
CA HIS A 46 -0.25 3.14 5.06
C HIS A 46 -0.06 2.30 3.80
N MET A 47 -1.07 2.34 2.94
CA MET A 47 -1.11 1.66 1.66
C MET A 47 -1.10 2.70 0.54
N HIS A 48 -0.06 2.64 -0.29
CA HIS A 48 0.02 3.39 -1.53
C HIS A 48 -0.72 2.70 -2.65
N ILE A 49 -1.46 3.46 -3.45
CA ILE A 49 -2.32 2.99 -4.52
C ILE A 49 -2.00 3.78 -5.79
N TYR A 50 -1.91 3.09 -6.92
CA TYR A 50 -1.83 3.73 -8.22
C TYR A 50 -3.14 4.45 -8.57
N VAL A 51 -3.01 5.71 -9.00
CA VAL A 51 -4.13 6.48 -9.55
C VAL A 51 -3.69 7.02 -10.89
N GLU A 52 -4.48 6.75 -11.92
CA GLU A 52 -4.20 7.19 -13.28
C GLU A 52 -4.12 8.73 -13.35
N GLY A 53 -3.14 9.24 -14.11
CA GLY A 53 -2.90 10.69 -14.23
C GLY A 53 -2.03 11.28 -13.11
N TYR A 54 -1.66 10.49 -12.11
CA TYR A 54 -0.71 10.90 -11.06
C TYR A 54 0.62 10.15 -11.20
N LYS A 55 1.66 10.68 -10.54
CA LYS A 55 2.90 9.94 -10.30
C LYS A 55 2.57 8.62 -9.57
N ALA A 56 3.14 7.51 -10.03
CA ALA A 56 2.86 6.19 -9.45
C ALA A 56 3.08 6.18 -7.93
N LEU A 57 2.16 5.55 -7.22
CA LEU A 57 2.17 5.39 -5.76
C LEU A 57 2.24 6.73 -4.97
N VAL A 58 1.80 7.86 -5.53
CA VAL A 58 1.75 9.14 -4.79
C VAL A 58 0.48 9.30 -3.95
N TRP A 59 -0.49 8.40 -4.07
CA TRP A 59 -1.68 8.39 -3.23
C TRP A 59 -1.57 7.28 -2.21
N ALA A 60 -1.89 7.58 -0.96
CA ALA A 60 -1.93 6.61 0.10
C ALA A 60 -3.11 6.82 1.06
N ILE A 61 -3.50 5.72 1.70
CA ILE A 61 -4.46 5.70 2.80
C ILE A 61 -3.82 5.10 4.05
N PRO A 62 -4.11 5.60 5.25
CA PRO A 62 -3.75 4.91 6.48
C PRO A 62 -4.28 3.48 6.47
N LEU A 63 -3.49 2.51 6.93
CA LEU A 63 -3.95 1.13 6.96
C LEU A 63 -5.20 0.98 7.82
N ILE A 64 -5.35 1.76 8.89
CA ILE A 64 -6.54 1.73 9.76
C ILE A 64 -7.84 2.05 9.00
N GLU A 65 -7.77 2.81 7.92
CA GLU A 65 -8.90 3.21 7.06
C GLU A 65 -9.12 2.26 5.87
N SER A 66 -8.29 1.23 5.74
CA SER A 66 -8.39 0.23 4.66
C SER A 66 -9.02 -1.08 5.16
N ASP A 67 -9.36 -1.97 4.23
CA ASP A 67 -9.76 -3.35 4.50
C ASP A 67 -8.57 -4.29 4.78
N PHE A 68 -7.33 -3.82 4.69
CA PHE A 68 -6.13 -4.66 4.82
C PHE A 68 -5.94 -5.13 6.28
N PRO A 69 -5.85 -6.43 6.56
CA PRO A 69 -6.00 -6.94 7.94
C PRO A 69 -4.83 -6.58 8.87
N ILE A 70 -3.60 -6.51 8.36
CA ILE A 70 -2.42 -6.23 9.19
C ILE A 70 -2.23 -4.71 9.29
N LYS A 71 -2.51 -4.14 10.47
CA LYS A 71 -2.46 -2.69 10.70
C LYS A 71 -1.14 -2.22 11.31
N ASP A 72 -0.37 -3.12 11.92
CA ASP A 72 0.89 -2.85 12.61
C ASP A 72 1.74 -4.13 12.66
N LEU A 73 3.04 -4.01 12.92
CA LEU A 73 3.97 -5.15 13.06
C LEU A 73 4.54 -5.16 14.48
N LYS A 74 4.00 -6.03 15.33
CA LYS A 74 4.36 -6.16 16.75
C LYS A 74 5.10 -7.45 17.06
N HIS A 75 4.83 -8.51 16.30
CA HIS A 75 5.40 -9.83 16.48
C HIS A 75 6.06 -10.33 15.18
N PRO A 76 7.09 -11.18 15.26
CA PRO A 76 7.72 -11.75 14.07
C PRO A 76 6.75 -12.51 13.14
N SER A 77 5.71 -13.14 13.70
CA SER A 77 4.64 -13.81 12.95
C SER A 77 3.88 -12.87 12.01
N ASP A 78 3.79 -11.58 12.38
CA ASP A 78 3.04 -10.58 11.61
C ASP A 78 3.63 -10.38 10.21
N LEU A 79 4.93 -10.66 10.03
CA LEU A 79 5.58 -10.59 8.72
C LEU A 79 5.08 -11.69 7.78
N SER A 80 4.94 -12.92 8.27
CA SER A 80 4.38 -14.02 7.47
C SER A 80 2.92 -13.74 7.11
N ASP A 81 2.14 -13.27 8.07
CA ASP A 81 0.75 -12.88 7.84
C ASP A 81 0.62 -11.70 6.88
N LEU A 82 1.51 -10.71 6.98
CA LEU A 82 1.59 -9.59 6.04
C LEU A 82 1.79 -10.09 4.60
N ILE A 83 2.77 -10.96 4.38
CA ILE A 83 3.09 -11.50 3.04
C ILE A 83 1.89 -12.28 2.49
N LEU A 84 1.25 -13.13 3.30
CA LEU A 84 0.08 -13.90 2.89
C LEU A 84 -1.12 -13.00 2.56
N ASN A 85 -1.39 -11.98 3.39
CA ASN A 85 -2.50 -11.06 3.18
C ASN A 85 -2.25 -10.10 2.01
N PHE A 86 -1.00 -9.70 1.77
CA PHE A 86 -0.63 -8.96 0.57
C PHE A 86 -0.88 -9.81 -0.69
N GLY A 87 -0.47 -11.08 -0.66
CA GLY A 87 -0.78 -12.05 -1.73
C GLY A 87 -2.27 -12.16 -2.02
N LYS A 88 -3.11 -12.28 -0.98
CA LYS A 88 -4.58 -12.27 -1.13
C LYS A 88 -5.08 -10.95 -1.74
N LYS A 89 -4.57 -9.80 -1.29
CA LYS A 89 -4.99 -8.47 -1.75
C LYS A 89 -4.74 -8.27 -3.26
N ILE A 90 -3.64 -8.80 -3.78
CA ILE A 90 -3.30 -8.73 -5.21
C ILE A 90 -3.85 -9.92 -6.01
N ASN A 91 -4.68 -10.78 -5.39
CA ASN A 91 -5.19 -12.01 -5.98
C ASN A 91 -4.07 -12.91 -6.54
N LEU A 92 -3.01 -13.11 -5.78
CA LEU A 92 -1.88 -13.94 -6.18
C LEU A 92 -2.34 -15.41 -6.31
N ILE A 93 -2.20 -15.96 -7.50
CA ILE A 93 -2.60 -17.34 -7.82
C ILE A 93 -1.49 -18.35 -7.48
N SER A 94 -0.24 -17.92 -7.50
CA SER A 94 0.89 -18.77 -7.13
C SER A 94 0.97 -18.99 -5.62
N LYS A 95 1.50 -20.14 -5.23
CA LYS A 95 1.75 -20.46 -3.82
C LYS A 95 2.96 -19.68 -3.33
N ILE A 96 2.82 -19.02 -2.18
CA ILE A 96 3.94 -18.48 -1.42
C ILE A 96 4.34 -19.53 -0.37
N ASN A 97 5.59 -19.97 -0.41
CA ASN A 97 6.18 -20.79 0.65
C ASN A 97 7.12 -19.90 1.47
N ILE A 98 6.77 -19.64 2.73
CA ILE A 98 7.60 -18.86 3.65
C ILE A 98 8.34 -19.86 4.54
N GLN A 99 9.67 -19.85 4.47
CA GLN A 99 10.53 -20.62 5.38
C GLN A 99 11.16 -19.66 6.37
N SER A 100 10.79 -19.81 7.65
CA SER A 100 11.51 -19.14 8.73
C SER A 100 12.82 -19.87 8.94
N ALA A 101 13.94 -19.15 8.90
CA ALA A 101 15.18 -19.70 9.42
C ALA A 101 15.00 -19.96 10.92
N ILE A 102 15.20 -21.19 11.35
CA ILE A 102 15.38 -21.49 12.78
C ILE A 102 16.75 -20.93 13.12
N ILE A 103 16.78 -19.90 13.97
CA ILE A 103 18.02 -19.33 14.54
C ILE A 103 18.27 -20.02 15.87
#